data_AF-A0A402A8U4-F1
#
_entry.id   AF-A0A402A8U4-F1
#
_cell.length_a   1.000
_cell.length_b   1.000
_cell.length_c   1.000
_cell.angle_alpha   90.00
_cell.angle_beta   90.00
_cell.angle_gamma   90.00
#
_symmetry.space_group_name_H-M   'P 1'
#
loop_
_entity.id
_entity.type
_entity.pdbx_description
1 polymer ?
#
loop_
_entity_poly.entity_id
_entity_poly.type
_entity_poly.pdbx_seq_one_letter_code
_entity_poly.pdbx_strand_id
1 'polypeptide(L)'
;MPRSIRCSLSDRQSLYTRISSALCSTRHRALYSTSFFTLRGALEDHFGVKLAFRNCHRVALFQKDQLDGSYEAFISPRSQLLNQSPELVDC
;
A
#
# COMPACT_ATOMS: atom_id res chain seq x y z
N MET A 1 18.78 -15.89 7.03
CA MET A 1 19.31 -14.75 6.27
C MET A 1 18.44 -14.50 5.04
N PRO A 2 17.34 -13.72 5.10
CA PRO A 2 16.52 -13.49 3.92
C PRO A 2 17.18 -12.45 3.01
N ARG A 3 17.25 -12.74 1.71
CA ARG A 3 17.84 -11.88 0.69
C ARG A 3 16.88 -10.73 0.34
N SER A 4 17.32 -9.48 0.52
CA SER A 4 16.62 -8.30 0.01
C SER A 4 16.80 -8.21 -1.51
N ILE A 5 15.72 -8.32 -2.27
CA ILE A 5 15.73 -8.01 -3.70
C ILE A 5 15.70 -6.48 -3.84
N ARG A 6 16.84 -5.89 -4.21
CA ARG A 6 16.93 -4.46 -4.56
C ARG A 6 16.42 -4.26 -5.99
N CYS A 7 15.18 -3.80 -6.14
CA CYS A 7 14.71 -3.26 -7.42
C CYS A 7 15.00 -1.75 -7.45
N SER A 8 15.86 -1.31 -8.39
CA SER A 8 16.26 0.09 -8.58
C SER A 8 15.03 1.00 -8.78
N LEU A 9 15.08 2.22 -8.23
CA LEU A 9 14.00 3.21 -8.33
C LEU A 9 13.92 3.88 -9.72
N SER A 10 15.04 3.89 -10.47
CA SER A 10 15.14 4.54 -11.80
C SER A 10 14.30 3.83 -12.87
N ASP A 11 14.18 2.50 -12.82
CA ASP A 11 13.38 1.73 -13.79
C ASP A 11 11.86 1.80 -13.53
N ARG A 12 11.44 2.24 -12.33
CA ARG A 12 10.02 2.20 -11.94
C ARG A 12 9.22 3.37 -12.48
N GLN A 13 9.78 4.58 -12.54
CA GLN A 13 9.00 5.77 -12.93
C GLN A 13 8.54 5.73 -14.39
N SER A 14 9.31 5.15 -15.31
CA SER A 14 8.93 5.04 -16.73
C SER A 14 7.77 4.06 -16.94
N LEU A 15 7.81 2.87 -16.32
CA LEU A 15 6.74 1.88 -16.40
C LEU A 15 5.47 2.30 -15.64
N TYR A 16 5.63 2.91 -14.46
CA TYR A 16 4.48 3.40 -13.69
C TYR A 16 3.72 4.50 -14.44
N THR A 17 4.43 5.41 -15.11
CA THR A 17 3.79 6.49 -15.88
C THR A 17 3.02 5.96 -17.09
N ARG A 18 3.57 4.95 -17.79
CA ARG A 18 2.91 4.31 -18.95
C ARG A 18 1.71 3.45 -18.57
N ILE A 19 1.75 2.77 -17.43
CA ILE A 19 0.62 1.99 -16.91
C ILE A 19 -0.45 2.93 -16.32
N SER A 20 -0.04 3.98 -15.61
CA SER A 20 -0.95 4.93 -14.98
C SER A 20 -1.73 5.79 -15.99
N SER A 21 -1.15 6.11 -17.15
CA SER A 21 -1.88 6.78 -18.23
C SER A 21 -2.88 5.85 -18.93
N ALA A 22 -2.57 4.56 -19.08
CA ALA A 22 -3.51 3.55 -19.59
C ALA A 22 -4.67 3.25 -18.61
N LEU A 23 -4.42 3.32 -17.30
CA LEU A 23 -5.42 3.23 -16.24
C LEU A 23 -6.30 4.49 -16.10
N CYS A 24 -5.92 5.61 -16.72
CA CYS A 24 -6.66 6.87 -16.74
C CYS A 24 -7.78 6.89 -17.81
N SER A 25 -8.24 5.74 -18.28
CA SER A 25 -9.57 5.61 -18.91
C SER A 25 -10.55 5.21 -17.82
N THR A 26 -11.59 6.03 -17.62
CA THR A 26 -12.51 6.02 -16.46
C THR A 26 -13.11 4.64 -16.14
N ARG A 27 -13.21 3.74 -17.12
CA ARG A 27 -13.69 2.36 -16.96
C ARG A 27 -12.68 1.40 -16.31
N HIS A 28 -11.39 1.53 -16.59
CA HIS A 28 -10.36 0.63 -16.05
C HIS A 28 -10.09 0.92 -14.57
N ARG A 29 -10.19 2.18 -14.16
CA ARG A 29 -10.02 2.61 -12.76
C ARG A 29 -11.04 1.97 -11.81
N ALA A 30 -12.30 1.84 -12.23
CA ALA A 30 -13.37 1.25 -11.41
C ALA A 30 -13.22 -0.28 -11.26
N LEU A 31 -12.86 -0.98 -12.34
CA LEU A 31 -12.63 -2.42 -12.30
C LEU A 31 -11.43 -2.75 -11.42
N TYR A 32 -10.31 -2.05 -11.61
CA TYR A 32 -9.12 -2.25 -10.80
C TYR A 32 -9.34 -1.92 -9.33
N SER A 33 -10.06 -0.83 -9.02
CA SER A 33 -10.38 -0.50 -7.62
C SER A 33 -11.24 -1.59 -6.98
N THR A 34 -12.27 -2.07 -7.67
CA THR A 34 -13.15 -3.12 -7.15
C THR A 34 -12.38 -4.42 -6.93
N SER A 35 -11.57 -4.86 -7.89
CA SER A 35 -10.72 -6.05 -7.73
C SER A 35 -9.77 -5.92 -6.55
N PHE A 36 -9.14 -4.75 -6.37
CA PHE A 36 -8.24 -4.52 -5.23
C PHE A 36 -8.99 -4.57 -3.89
N PHE A 37 -10.15 -3.95 -3.78
CA PHE A 37 -10.97 -4.00 -2.57
C PHE A 37 -11.47 -5.42 -2.27
N THR A 38 -11.91 -6.18 -3.27
CA THR A 38 -12.35 -7.57 -3.12
C THR A 38 -11.21 -8.47 -2.66
N LEU A 39 -10.05 -8.39 -3.31
CA LEU A 39 -8.88 -9.20 -2.94
C LEU A 39 -8.40 -8.87 -1.52
N ARG A 40 -8.37 -7.58 -1.17
CA ARG A 40 -8.03 -7.15 0.19
C ARG A 40 -9.02 -7.70 1.21
N GLY A 41 -10.32 -7.57 0.97
CA GLY A 41 -11.35 -8.08 1.87
C GLY A 41 -11.22 -9.59 2.10
N ALA A 42 -11.02 -10.36 1.03
CA ALA A 42 -10.83 -11.81 1.12
C ALA A 42 -9.60 -12.19 1.97
N LEU A 43 -8.49 -11.46 1.84
CA LEU A 43 -7.29 -11.68 2.64
C LEU A 43 -7.49 -11.29 4.11
N GLU A 44 -8.11 -10.13 4.35
CA GLU A 44 -8.44 -9.67 5.72
C GLU A 44 -9.33 -10.69 6.44
N ASP A 45 -10.32 -11.26 5.75
CA ASP A 45 -11.24 -12.24 6.31
C ASP A 45 -10.58 -13.61 6.52
N HIS A 46 -9.83 -14.11 5.53
CA HIS A 46 -9.18 -15.42 5.62
C HIS A 46 -8.16 -15.49 6.75
N PHE A 47 -7.41 -14.41 6.97
CA PHE A 47 -6.36 -14.36 7.99
C PHE A 47 -6.79 -13.71 9.31
N GLY A 48 -8.00 -13.17 9.40
CA GLY A 48 -8.48 -12.47 10.60
C GLY A 48 -7.70 -11.19 10.92
N VAL A 49 -7.15 -10.53 9.89
CA VAL A 49 -6.32 -9.32 10.04
C VAL A 49 -6.96 -8.12 9.37
N LYS A 50 -6.54 -6.92 9.76
CA LYS A 50 -6.74 -5.69 9.01
C LYS A 50 -5.44 -5.31 8.32
N LEU A 51 -5.46 -5.19 6.99
CA LEU A 51 -4.34 -4.66 6.24
C LEU A 51 -4.42 -3.13 6.29
N ALA A 52 -3.33 -2.45 6.61
CA ALA A 52 -3.24 -1.00 6.55
C ALA A 52 -2.06 -0.59 5.65
N PHE A 53 -2.25 0.47 4.86
CA PHE A 53 -1.28 0.92 3.89
C PHE A 53 -0.84 2.35 4.18
N ARG A 54 0.47 2.61 4.09
CA ARG A 54 1.06 3.95 4.02
C ARG A 54 1.68 4.12 2.65
N ASN A 55 1.03 4.91 1.80
CA ASN A 55 1.37 5.05 0.38
C ASN A 55 1.44 3.65 -0.30
N CYS A 56 2.19 3.54 -1.39
CA CYS A 56 2.28 2.31 -2.18
C CYS A 56 3.35 1.31 -1.71
N HIS A 57 4.09 1.60 -0.63
CA HIS A 57 5.36 0.91 -0.33
C HIS A 57 5.44 0.33 1.08
N ARG A 58 4.52 0.68 1.97
CA ARG A 58 4.54 0.23 3.36
C ARG A 58 3.16 -0.30 3.74
N VAL A 59 3.12 -1.53 4.22
CA VAL A 59 1.92 -2.24 4.65
C VAL A 59 2.16 -2.80 6.05
N ALA A 60 1.14 -2.79 6.88
CA ALA A 60 1.14 -3.44 8.19
C ALA A 60 -0.12 -4.28 8.35
N LEU A 61 -0.01 -5.31 9.20
CA LEU A 61 -1.10 -6.21 9.58
C LEU A 61 -1.47 -5.88 11.02
N PHE A 62 -2.76 -5.72 11.28
CA PHE A 62 -3.31 -5.55 12.62
C PHE A 62 -4.31 -6.66 12.89
N GLN A 63 -4.52 -7.03 14.15
CA GLN A 63 -5.61 -7.93 14.49
C GLN A 63 -6.94 -7.21 14.28
N LYS A 64 -7.88 -7.86 13.58
CA LYS A 64 -9.12 -7.21 13.13
C LYS A 64 -10.05 -6.83 14.30
N ASP A 65 -9.96 -7.56 15.41
CA ASP A 65 -10.72 -7.39 16.65
C ASP A 65 -10.00 -6.53 17.71
N GLN A 66 -8.75 -6.15 17.46
CA GLN A 66 -7.90 -5.40 18.39
C GLN A 66 -7.20 -4.23 17.68
N LEU A 67 -8.00 -3.35 17.08
CA LEU A 67 -7.49 -2.08 16.55
C LEU A 67 -7.32 -1.08 17.69
N ASP A 68 -6.10 -0.61 17.88
CA ASP A 68 -5.73 0.32 18.95
C ASP A 68 -5.10 1.61 18.37
N GLY A 69 -4.52 2.43 19.25
CA GLY A 69 -3.85 3.67 18.85
C GLY A 69 -2.69 3.47 17.87
N SER A 70 -2.12 2.26 17.77
CA SER A 70 -1.05 1.97 16.80
C SER A 70 -1.59 1.91 15.37
N TYR A 71 -2.81 1.42 15.16
CA TYR A 71 -3.49 1.43 13.85
C TYR A 71 -3.73 2.88 13.39
N GLU A 72 -4.31 3.71 14.25
CA GLU A 72 -4.59 5.12 13.96
C GLU A 72 -3.32 5.92 13.69
N ALA A 73 -2.28 5.73 14.52
CA ALA A 73 -0.98 6.34 14.29
C ALA A 73 -0.37 5.90 12.95
N PHE A 74 -0.55 4.62 12.59
CA PHE A 74 -0.04 4.07 11.35
C PHE A 74 -0.69 4.69 10.12
N ILE A 75 -2.03 4.83 10.10
CA ILE A 75 -2.76 5.39 8.95
C ILE A 75 -2.82 6.92 8.91
N SER A 76 -2.31 7.60 9.95
CA SER A 76 -2.40 9.05 10.08
C SER A 76 -1.80 9.79 8.87
N PRO A 77 -2.35 10.97 8.50
CA PRO A 77 -1.80 11.81 7.44
C PRO A 77 -0.31 12.13 7.64
N ARG A 78 0.11 12.39 8.90
CA ARG A 78 1.52 12.62 9.25
C ARG A 78 2.38 11.43 8.88
N SER A 79 1.99 10.22 9.27
CA SER A 79 2.74 9.00 8.95
C SER A 79 2.76 8.71 7.45
N GLN A 80 1.70 9.07 6.70
CA GLN A 80 1.73 8.99 5.24
C GLN A 80 2.74 9.96 4.63
N LEU A 81 2.79 11.21 5.09
CA LEU A 81 3.73 12.23 4.60
C LEU A 81 5.20 11.88 4.90
N LEU A 82 5.50 11.43 6.12
CA LEU A 82 6.85 10.99 6.49
C LEU A 82 7.32 9.81 5.62
N ASN A 83 6.39 8.99 5.13
CA ASN A 83 6.70 7.84 4.29
C ASN A 83 6.70 8.17 2.77
N GLN A 84 6.82 9.46 2.39
CA GLN A 84 6.89 9.89 0.97
C GLN A 84 8.29 10.26 0.45
N SER A 85 9.26 10.58 1.31
CA SER A 85 10.63 10.84 0.87
C SER A 85 11.64 9.94 1.59
N PRO A 86 12.71 9.47 0.92
CA PRO A 86 13.72 8.58 1.51
C PRO A 86 14.32 9.15 2.79
N GLU A 87 14.47 10.47 2.88
CA GLU A 87 15.06 11.18 4.01
C GLU A 87 14.15 11.18 5.26
N LEU A 88 12.88 10.83 5.09
CA LEU A 88 11.87 10.81 6.14
C LEU A 88 11.41 9.38 6.48
N VAL A 89 12.01 8.35 5.84
CA VAL A 89 11.73 6.95 6.12
C VAL A 89 12.49 6.51 7.39
N ASP A 90 11.74 6.39 8.48
CA ASP A 90 12.20 5.65 9.66
C ASP A 90 12.10 4.14 9.33
N CYS A 91 13.28 3.55 9.09
CA CYS A 91 13.49 2.19 8.59
C CYS A 91 13.38 1.17 9.72
#